data_AF-A0A6I3LMJ8-F1
#
_entry.id   AF-A0A6I3LMJ8-F1
#
_cell.length_a   1.000
_cell.length_b   1.000
_cell.length_c   1.000
_cell.angle_alpha   90.00
_cell.angle_beta   90.00
_cell.angle_gamma   90.00
#
_symmetry.space_group_name_H-M   'P 1'
#
loop_
_entity.id
_entity.type
_entity.pdbx_description
1 polymer ?
#
loop_
_entity_poly.entity_id
_entity_poly.type
_entity_poly.pdbx_seq_one_letter_code
_entity_poly.pdbx_strand_id
1 'polypeptide(L)'
;MEIVTDIPTTSWNAIVDFLQKNKWKIKKQYPIMAFDKGIDYDYYLLVKNNLYIEMAWCNWFEGELKTDSTTFIWLESQLNFSFQKNTPNHLNI
;
A
#
# COMPACT_ATOMS: atom_id res chain seq x y z
N MET A 1 10.78 5.69 8.74
CA MET A 1 9.57 5.04 8.19
C MET A 1 8.72 6.16 7.64
N GLU A 2 8.28 6.01 6.40
CA GLU A 2 7.38 6.95 5.75
C GLU A 2 5.98 6.34 5.74
N ILE A 3 4.99 7.19 5.98
CA ILE A 3 3.58 6.85 5.83
C ILE A 3 2.98 7.90 4.91
N VAL A 4 2.23 7.42 3.93
CA VAL A 4 1.48 8.26 3.00
C VAL A 4 0.04 7.80 2.95
N THR A 5 -0.85 8.75 2.76
CA THR A 5 -2.31 8.59 2.82
C THR A 5 -2.94 9.16 1.56
N ASP A 6 -4.25 9.02 1.45
CA ASP A 6 -5.06 9.59 0.37
C ASP A 6 -4.62 9.12 -1.01
N ILE A 7 -4.08 7.89 -1.10
CA ILE A 7 -3.67 7.27 -2.36
C ILE A 7 -4.93 6.89 -3.13
N PRO A 8 -5.24 7.53 -4.27
CA PRO A 8 -6.46 7.24 -5.00
C PRO A 8 -6.55 5.75 -5.36
N THR A 9 -7.75 5.18 -5.33
CA THR A 9 -8.01 3.77 -5.62
C THR A 9 -7.35 3.28 -6.92
N THR A 10 -7.30 4.13 -7.96
CA THR A 10 -6.60 3.81 -9.22
C THR A 10 -5.09 3.68 -9.04
N SER A 11 -4.46 4.61 -8.33
CA SER A 11 -3.03 4.56 -7.96
C SER A 11 -2.72 3.41 -7.01
N TRP A 12 -3.60 3.13 -6.05
CA TRP A 12 -3.51 1.99 -5.14
C TRP A 12 -3.41 0.67 -5.93
N ASN A 13 -4.35 0.44 -6.84
CA ASN A 13 -4.36 -0.76 -7.68
C ASN A 13 -3.09 -0.84 -8.55
N ALA A 14 -2.65 0.30 -9.11
CA ALA A 14 -1.40 0.37 -9.87
C ALA A 14 -0.17 0.03 -9.03
N ILE A 15 -0.11 0.46 -7.77
CA ILE A 15 0.96 0.12 -6.83
C ILE A 15 0.96 -1.39 -6.57
N VAL A 16 -0.18 -1.97 -6.22
CA VAL A 16 -0.30 -3.42 -5.92
C VAL A 16 0.18 -4.25 -7.13
N ASP A 17 -0.33 -3.93 -8.32
CA ASP A 17 0.06 -4.60 -9.58
C ASP A 17 1.56 -4.44 -9.86
N PHE A 18 2.09 -3.23 -9.69
CA PHE A 18 3.50 -2.94 -9.90
C PHE A 18 4.38 -3.75 -8.96
N LEU A 19 4.05 -3.81 -7.67
CA LEU A 19 4.81 -4.56 -6.68
C LEU A 19 4.81 -6.06 -6.99
N GLN A 20 3.65 -6.64 -7.33
CA GLN A 20 3.55 -8.04 -7.73
C GLN A 20 4.40 -8.35 -8.97
N LYS A 21 4.32 -7.51 -10.02
CA LYS A 21 5.15 -7.63 -11.23
C LYS A 21 6.65 -7.53 -10.91
N ASN A 22 7.02 -6.73 -9.91
CA ASN A 22 8.39 -6.54 -9.46
C ASN A 22 8.84 -7.57 -8.40
N LYS A 23 8.16 -8.72 -8.32
CA LYS A 23 8.51 -9.87 -7.47
C LYS A 23 8.47 -9.57 -5.97
N TRP A 24 7.70 -8.58 -5.54
CA TRP A 24 7.34 -8.46 -4.14
C TRP A 24 6.36 -9.57 -3.78
N LYS A 25 6.61 -10.27 -2.67
CA LYS A 25 5.77 -11.38 -2.22
C LYS A 25 4.77 -10.89 -1.19
N ILE A 26 3.52 -11.31 -1.31
CA ILE A 26 2.51 -11.07 -0.27
C ILE A 26 2.85 -11.97 0.93
N LYS A 27 3.24 -11.35 2.05
CA LYS A 27 3.50 -12.02 3.33
C LYS A 27 2.23 -12.19 4.15
N LYS A 28 1.35 -11.18 4.13
CA LYS A 28 0.03 -11.19 4.75
C LYS A 28 -0.91 -10.36 3.89
N GLN A 29 -2.19 -10.71 3.88
CA GLN A 29 -3.21 -9.92 3.20
C GLN A 29 -4.55 -10.07 3.91
N TYR A 30 -5.48 -9.16 3.62
CA TYR A 30 -6.87 -9.32 4.02
C TYR A 30 -7.45 -10.63 3.44
N PRO A 31 -8.26 -11.40 4.19
CA PRO A 31 -8.66 -12.74 3.79
C PRO A 31 -9.34 -12.76 2.42
N ILE A 32 -8.90 -13.65 1.53
CA ILE A 32 -9.40 -13.72 0.14
C ILE A 32 -10.92 -13.95 0.08
N MET A 33 -11.44 -14.74 1.02
CA MET A 33 -12.86 -15.12 1.07
C MET A 33 -13.72 -14.15 1.90
N ALA A 34 -13.15 -13.04 2.39
CA ALA A 34 -13.93 -12.04 3.11
C ALA A 34 -14.84 -11.30 2.11
N PHE A 35 -16.13 -11.21 2.42
CA PHE A 35 -17.13 -10.63 1.52
C PHE A 35 -16.87 -9.16 1.20
N ASP A 36 -16.25 -8.44 2.13
CA ASP A 36 -15.92 -7.02 2.08
C ASP A 36 -14.55 -6.71 1.44
N LYS A 37 -13.78 -7.74 1.06
CA LYS A 37 -12.45 -7.56 0.45
C LYS A 37 -12.54 -6.81 -0.88
N GLY A 38 -11.83 -5.69 -0.98
CA GLY A 38 -11.82 -4.84 -2.17
C GLY A 38 -13.14 -4.13 -2.44
N ILE A 39 -14.08 -4.19 -1.47
CA ILE A 39 -15.35 -3.45 -1.50
C ILE A 39 -15.32 -2.38 -0.41
N ASP A 40 -15.17 -2.80 0.85
CA ASP A 40 -15.07 -1.87 1.98
C ASP A 40 -13.63 -1.74 2.49
N TYR A 41 -12.84 -2.82 2.39
CA TYR A 41 -11.48 -2.83 2.91
C TYR A 41 -10.55 -3.75 2.12
N ASP A 42 -9.28 -3.37 2.03
CA ASP A 42 -8.21 -4.28 1.63
C ASP A 42 -6.91 -4.00 2.40
N TYR A 43 -6.07 -5.02 2.51
CA TYR A 43 -4.79 -4.94 3.20
C TYR A 43 -3.77 -5.86 2.57
N TYR A 44 -2.53 -5.37 2.45
CA TYR A 44 -1.38 -6.14 2.02
C TYR A 44 -0.15 -5.80 2.86
N LEU A 45 0.57 -6.83 3.27
CA LEU A 45 1.96 -6.73 3.72
C LEU A 45 2.83 -7.44 2.68
N LEU A 46 3.60 -6.67 1.93
CA LEU A 46 4.51 -7.18 0.90
C LEU A 46 5.96 -7.17 1.41
N VAL A 47 6.74 -8.16 0.96
CA VAL A 47 8.16 -8.30 1.35
C VAL A 47 9.06 -8.60 0.15
N LYS A 48 10.26 -8.00 0.14
CA LYS A 48 11.34 -8.29 -0.80
C LYS A 48 12.69 -7.98 -0.17
N ASN A 49 13.61 -8.96 -0.12
CA ASN A 49 14.96 -8.77 0.42
C ASN A 49 15.01 -8.08 1.80
N ASN A 50 14.17 -8.51 2.74
CA ASN A 50 13.98 -7.91 4.08
C ASN A 50 13.39 -6.49 4.11
N LEU A 51 13.00 -5.92 2.97
CA LEU A 51 12.21 -4.69 2.89
C LEU A 51 10.72 -5.03 2.98
N TYR A 52 9.95 -4.12 3.58
CA TYR A 52 8.52 -4.29 3.82
C TYR A 52 7.75 -3.09 3.29
N ILE A 53 6.63 -3.38 2.64
CA ILE A 53 5.61 -2.39 2.27
C ILE A 53 4.30 -2.87 2.87
N GLU A 54 3.76 -2.08 3.77
CA GLU A 54 2.43 -2.30 4.33
C GLU A 54 1.45 -1.34 3.67
N MET A 55 0.30 -1.86 3.29
CA MET A 55 -0.69 -1.16 2.51
C MET A 55 -2.06 -1.46 3.10
N ALA A 56 -2.88 -0.42 3.32
CA ALA A 56 -4.29 -0.55 3.66
C ALA A 56 -5.13 0.34 2.75
N TRP A 57 -6.32 -0.10 2.39
CA TRP A 57 -7.27 0.68 1.59
C TRP A 57 -8.67 0.49 2.14
N CYS A 58 -9.46 1.55 2.10
CA CYS A 58 -10.90 1.43 2.31
C CYS A 58 -11.65 2.40 1.39
N ASN A 59 -12.93 2.12 1.16
CA ASN A 59 -13.79 2.95 0.31
C ASN A 59 -14.08 4.36 0.87
N TRP A 60 -13.80 4.63 2.14
CA TRP A 60 -14.07 5.94 2.77
C TRP A 60 -12.86 6.88 2.78
N PHE A 61 -11.65 6.33 2.90
CA PHE A 61 -10.43 7.08 3.19
C PHE A 61 -9.30 6.84 2.17
N GLU A 62 -9.61 6.16 1.06
CA GLU A 62 -8.65 5.79 0.02
C GLU A 62 -7.49 4.91 0.57
N GLY A 63 -6.37 4.87 -0.14
CA GLY A 63 -5.22 4.03 0.18
C GLY A 63 -4.20 4.70 1.10
N GLU A 64 -3.55 3.87 1.91
CA GLU A 64 -2.45 4.20 2.81
C GLU A 64 -1.27 3.25 2.53
N LEU A 65 -0.05 3.77 2.58
CA LEU A 65 1.16 2.99 2.39
C LEU A 65 2.21 3.37 3.44
N LYS A 66 2.81 2.35 4.06
CA LYS A 66 3.90 2.48 5.03
C LYS A 66 5.12 1.67 4.59
N THR A 67 6.28 2.30 4.54
CA THR A 67 7.54 1.64 4.20
C THR A 67 8.77 2.42 4.72
N ASP A 68 9.97 1.90 4.54
CA ASP A 68 11.20 2.64 4.85
C ASP A 68 11.48 3.75 3.82
N SER A 69 12.26 4.77 4.19
CA SER A 69 12.47 5.95 3.35
C SER A 69 13.18 5.63 2.03
N THR A 70 14.03 4.59 1.98
CA THR A 70 14.70 4.18 0.74
C THR A 70 13.72 3.51 -0.22
N THR A 71 12.89 2.59 0.28
CA THR A 71 11.82 1.96 -0.50
C THR A 71 10.78 2.98 -0.94
N PHE A 72 10.47 3.97 -0.12
CA PHE A 72 9.54 5.05 -0.46
C PHE A 72 10.03 5.87 -1.65
N ILE A 73 11.26 6.40 -1.60
CA ILE A 73 11.85 7.17 -2.70
C ILE A 73 11.93 6.33 -3.98
N TRP A 74 12.27 5.05 -3.85
CA TRP A 74 12.23 4.13 -4.97
C TRP A 74 10.82 4.05 -5.56
N LEU A 75 9.79 3.78 -4.75
CA LEU A 75 8.41 3.66 -5.22
C LEU A 75 7.93 4.94 -5.93
N GLU A 76 8.19 6.10 -5.33
CA GLU A 76 7.87 7.42 -5.90
C GLU A 76 8.57 7.67 -7.24
N SER A 77 9.83 7.24 -7.39
CA SER A 77 10.53 7.34 -8.69
C SER A 77 9.92 6.47 -9.79
N GLN A 78 9.23 5.39 -9.42
CA GLN A 78 8.63 4.45 -10.37
C GLN A 78 7.20 4.83 -10.73
N LEU A 79 6.50 5.45 -9.78
CA LEU A 79 5.08 5.74 -9.87
C LEU A 79 4.93 7.26 -9.74
N ASN A 80 4.68 7.93 -10.86
CA ASN A 80 4.60 9.38 -10.99
C ASN A 80 3.38 9.99 -10.25
N PHE A 81 3.28 9.75 -8.94
CA PHE A 81 2.21 10.23 -8.06
C PHE A 81 2.80 11.11 -6.96
N SER A 82 2.08 12.18 -6.62
CA SER A 82 2.36 12.99 -5.44
C SER A 82 1.65 12.39 -4.23
N PHE A 83 2.41 11.99 -3.22
CA PHE A 83 1.83 11.46 -1.98
C PHE A 83 1.58 12.58 -0.96
N GLN A 84 0.46 12.50 -0.24
CA GLN A 84 0.23 13.31 0.95
C GLN A 84 0.69 12.54 2.19
N LYS A 85 1.32 13.25 3.13
CA LYS A 85 1.73 12.69 4.44
C LYS A 85 0.76 13.19 5.50
N ASN A 86 -0.42 12.59 5.59
CA ASN A 86 -1.38 12.87 6.65
C ASN A 86 -1.37 11.75 7.71
N THR A 87 -2.19 11.90 8.75
CA THR A 87 -2.38 10.87 9.77
C THR A 87 -3.11 9.67 9.14
N PRO A 88 -2.55 8.44 9.18
CA PRO A 88 -3.22 7.24 8.69
C PRO A 88 -4.42 6.86 9.55
N ASN A 89 -5.45 6.26 8.94
CA ASN A 89 -6.63 5.71 9.63
C ASN A 89 -6.45 4.23 9.97
N HIS A 90 -5.71 3.48 9.16
CA HIS A 90 -5.60 2.01 9.28
C HIS A 90 -4.19 1.53 9.58
N LEU A 91 -3.17 2.26 9.16
CA LEU A 91 -1.78 1.95 9.45
C LEU A 91 -1.34 2.61 10.77
N ASN A 92 -0.79 1.84 11.71
CA ASN A 92 -0.23 2.41 12.93
C ASN A 92 1.04 3.21 12.61
N ILE A 93 1.30 4.30 13.34
CA ILE A 93 2.55 5.07 13.29
C ILE A 93 3.67 4.28 13.98
#